data_AF-A0A699L6R5-F1
#
_entry.id   AF-A0A699L6R5-F1
#
_cell.length_a   1.000
_cell.length_b   1.000
_cell.length_c   1.000
_cell.angle_alpha   90.00
_cell.angle_beta   90.00
_cell.angle_gamma   90.00
#
_symmetry.space_group_name_H-M   'P 1'
#
loop_
_entity.id
_entity.type
_entity.pdbx_description
1 polymer ?
#
loop_
_entity_poly.entity_id
_entity_poly.type
_entity_poly.pdbx_seq_one_letter_code
_entity_poly.pdbx_strand_id
1 'polypeptide(L)'
;MEQIAVVKLKAVEATPENFKEFGQVIEASPDTKEFGPHDAQLDLSQGTPRLYIMNLQDQPLKFSRITHHSKVTQCLGSIGGDVWYLGVAKRSVVDPNVEDKSQNV
;
A
#
# COMPACT_ATOMS: atom_id res chain seq x y z
N MET A 1 17.01 -6.36 26.84
CA MET A 1 16.32 -5.48 25.88
C MET A 1 16.81 -5.87 24.50
N GLU A 2 15.96 -6.42 23.65
CA GLU A 2 16.36 -6.69 22.26
C GLU A 2 16.62 -5.35 21.55
N GLN A 3 17.75 -5.26 20.88
CA GLN A 3 18.13 -4.07 20.14
C GLN A 3 17.30 -4.04 18.85
N ILE A 4 16.44 -3.02 18.70
CA ILE A 4 15.65 -2.84 17.47
C ILE A 4 16.62 -2.51 16.33
N ALA A 5 16.79 -3.44 15.39
CA ALA A 5 17.58 -3.21 14.19
C ALA A 5 16.86 -2.23 13.27
N VAL A 6 17.53 -1.13 12.91
CA VAL A 6 17.02 -0.17 11.93
C VAL A 6 17.61 -0.50 10.57
N VAL A 7 16.74 -0.77 9.59
CA VAL A 7 17.13 -1.01 8.20
C VAL A 7 16.86 0.26 7.38
N LYS A 8 17.87 0.73 6.65
CA LYS A 8 17.71 1.84 5.70
C LYS A 8 17.23 1.29 4.36
N LEU A 9 16.06 1.75 3.93
CA LEU A 9 15.50 1.42 2.61
C LEU A 9 15.88 2.52 1.61
N LYS A 10 16.25 2.12 0.40
CA LYS A 10 16.42 3.05 -0.72
C LYS A 10 15.09 3.14 -1.46
N ALA A 11 14.50 4.33 -1.50
CA ALA A 11 13.33 4.59 -2.34
C ALA A 11 13.73 4.44 -3.82
N VAL A 12 12.86 3.80 -4.58
CA VAL A 12 12.96 3.66 -6.03
C VAL A 12 11.62 4.03 -6.64
N GLU A 13 11.64 4.48 -7.89
CA GLU A 13 10.41 4.71 -8.65
C GLU A 13 9.64 3.39 -8.79
N ALA A 14 8.32 3.44 -8.56
CA ALA A 14 7.47 2.28 -8.74
C ALA A 14 7.13 2.14 -10.23
N THR A 15 7.47 0.99 -10.82
CA THR A 15 7.07 0.63 -12.19
C THR A 15 6.19 -0.62 -12.13
N PRO A 16 5.36 -0.89 -13.16
CA PRO A 16 4.60 -2.13 -13.21
C PRO A 16 5.46 -3.38 -12.99
N GLU A 17 6.68 -3.40 -13.51
CA GLU A 17 7.60 -4.55 -13.44
C GLU A 17 8.17 -4.77 -12.04
N ASN A 18 8.59 -3.69 -11.37
CA ASN A 18 9.20 -3.80 -10.04
C ASN A 18 8.16 -3.88 -8.91
N PHE A 19 6.92 -3.47 -9.18
CA PHE A 19 5.84 -3.45 -8.20
C PHE A 19 4.90 -4.66 -8.26
N LYS A 20 5.03 -5.50 -9.30
CA LYS A 20 4.14 -6.65 -9.60
C LYS A 20 3.89 -7.62 -8.43
N GLU A 21 4.85 -7.77 -7.51
CA GLU A 21 4.72 -8.67 -6.36
C GLU A 21 3.92 -8.06 -5.20
N PHE A 22 3.66 -6.75 -5.25
CA PHE A 22 2.98 -5.98 -4.21
C PHE A 22 1.60 -5.47 -4.66
N GLY A 23 1.40 -5.27 -5.96
CA GLY A 23 0.14 -4.78 -6.51
C GLY A 23 0.29 -4.24 -7.94
N GLN A 24 -0.52 -3.23 -8.26
CA GLN A 24 -0.52 -2.54 -9.55
C GLN A 24 -0.09 -1.09 -9.37
N VAL A 25 0.64 -0.56 -10.35
CA VAL A 25 0.91 0.89 -10.50
C VAL A 25 -0.02 1.39 -11.60
N ILE A 26 -0.76 2.46 -11.31
CA ILE A 26 -1.73 3.07 -12.23
C ILE A 26 -1.32 4.52 -12.47
N GLU A 27 -1.41 4.95 -13.72
CA GLU A 27 -1.02 6.29 -14.14
C GLU A 27 -2.24 7.07 -14.63
N ALA A 28 -2.10 8.40 -14.66
CA ALA A 28 -3.10 9.26 -15.29
C ALA A 28 -3.30 8.85 -16.76
N SER A 29 -4.56 8.76 -17.19
CA SER A 29 -4.89 8.45 -18.57
C SER A 29 -5.99 9.38 -19.08
N PRO A 30 -6.13 9.56 -20.41
CA PRO A 30 -7.19 10.38 -20.98
C PRO A 30 -8.58 9.83 -20.63
N ASP A 31 -9.55 10.71 -20.42
CA ASP A 31 -10.95 10.37 -20.12
C ASP A 31 -11.63 9.53 -21.22
N THR A 32 -11.15 9.65 -22.46
CA THR A 32 -11.68 8.91 -23.62
C THR A 32 -11.22 7.46 -23.67
N LYS A 33 -10.43 6.99 -22.71
CA LYS A 33 -9.92 5.62 -22.69
C LYS A 33 -11.00 4.67 -22.17
N GLU A 34 -11.27 3.60 -22.92
CA GLU A 34 -12.17 2.54 -22.46
C GLU A 34 -11.57 1.74 -21.31
N PHE A 35 -12.44 1.20 -20.45
CA PHE A 35 -12.04 0.30 -19.38
C PHE A 35 -11.28 -0.92 -19.92
N GLY A 36 -10.19 -1.28 -19.26
CA GLY A 36 -9.36 -2.39 -19.67
C GLY A 36 -8.37 -2.85 -18.59
N PRO A 37 -7.43 -3.73 -18.97
CA PRO A 37 -6.49 -4.37 -18.03
C PRO A 37 -5.47 -3.39 -17.42
N HIS A 38 -5.41 -2.15 -17.91
CA HIS A 38 -4.55 -1.10 -17.39
C HIS A 38 -5.20 -0.26 -16.30
N ASP A 39 -6.51 -0.43 -16.05
CA ASP A 39 -7.20 0.17 -14.93
C ASP A 39 -6.93 -0.61 -13.64
N ALA A 40 -7.08 0.06 -12.49
CA ALA A 40 -6.97 -0.59 -11.19
C ALA A 40 -8.00 -1.72 -11.07
N GLN A 41 -7.55 -2.94 -10.81
CA GLN A 41 -8.43 -4.09 -10.59
C GLN A 41 -8.67 -4.23 -9.09
N LEU A 42 -9.84 -3.79 -8.64
CA LEU A 42 -10.17 -3.72 -7.21
C LEU A 42 -11.14 -4.83 -6.80
N ASP A 43 -10.79 -5.56 -5.74
CA ASP A 43 -11.73 -6.41 -5.01
C ASP A 43 -12.15 -5.69 -3.72
N LEU A 44 -13.39 -5.23 -3.70
CA LEU A 44 -14.02 -4.55 -2.56
C LEU A 44 -15.22 -5.35 -2.03
N SER A 45 -15.31 -6.64 -2.38
CA SER A 45 -16.51 -7.46 -2.15
C SER A 45 -16.71 -7.93 -0.71
N GLN A 46 -15.65 -7.96 0.11
CA GLN A 46 -15.65 -8.54 1.46
C GLN A 46 -15.93 -7.51 2.57
N GLY A 47 -16.83 -6.55 2.32
CA GLY A 47 -17.26 -5.55 3.31
C GLY A 47 -17.88 -4.31 2.68
N THR A 48 -18.05 -3.25 3.47
CA THR A 48 -18.44 -1.93 2.94
C THR A 48 -17.20 -1.18 2.47
N PRO A 49 -17.10 -0.81 1.18
CA PRO A 49 -15.98 0.00 0.69
C PRO A 49 -15.90 1.33 1.43
N ARG A 50 -14.68 1.73 1.80
CA ARG A 50 -14.42 3.01 2.45
C ARG A 50 -13.61 3.91 1.52
N LEU A 51 -14.19 5.06 1.16
CA LEU A 51 -13.49 6.16 0.54
C LEU A 51 -13.23 7.24 1.60
N TYR A 52 -11.99 7.69 1.73
CA TYR A 52 -11.65 8.81 2.60
C TYR A 52 -10.42 9.55 2.08
N ILE A 53 -10.32 10.83 2.41
CA ILE A 53 -9.21 11.69 2.05
C ILE A 53 -8.25 11.75 3.23
N MET A 54 -7.00 11.33 3.01
CA MET A 54 -5.94 11.39 4.01
C MET A 54 -5.24 12.74 3.95
N ASN A 55 -5.29 13.51 5.04
CA ASN A 55 -4.45 14.69 5.20
C ASN A 55 -3.14 14.25 5.89
N LEU A 56 -2.07 14.04 5.10
CA LEU A 56 -0.75 13.67 5.60
C LEU A 56 0.13 14.92 5.67
N GLN A 57 0.56 15.28 6.88
CA GLN A 57 1.50 16.37 7.14
C GLN A 57 2.66 15.84 7.96
N ASP A 58 3.89 16.28 7.62
CA ASP A 58 5.12 16.00 8.36
C ASP A 58 5.37 14.53 8.73
N GLN A 59 4.98 13.61 7.84
CA GLN A 59 5.13 12.17 8.11
C GLN A 59 6.60 11.75 7.98
N PRO A 60 7.20 11.16 9.03
CA PRO A 60 8.57 10.69 8.95
C PRO A 60 8.67 9.50 8.00
N LEU A 61 9.74 9.44 7.20
CA LEU A 61 10.09 8.27 6.38
C LEU A 61 10.70 7.14 7.24
N LYS A 62 10.02 6.80 8.34
CA LYS A 62 10.41 5.77 9.31
C LYS A 62 9.16 5.14 9.88
N PHE A 63 9.08 3.83 9.78
CA PHE A 63 7.98 3.04 10.34
C PHE A 63 8.53 1.72 10.90
N SER A 64 7.81 1.15 11.88
CA SER A 64 8.09 -0.17 12.46
C SER A 64 6.97 -1.18 12.19
N ARG A 65 5.82 -0.72 11.65
CA ARG A 65 4.63 -1.53 11.37
C ARG A 65 4.09 -1.18 9.98
N ILE A 66 3.47 -2.18 9.35
CA ILE A 66 2.68 -2.03 8.13
C ILE A 66 1.37 -2.81 8.30
N THR A 67 0.35 -2.40 7.55
CA THR A 67 -0.98 -3.02 7.60
C THR A 67 -1.19 -3.90 6.37
N HIS A 68 -1.82 -5.07 6.55
CA HIS A 68 -2.20 -5.98 5.47
C HIS A 68 -3.73 -6.17 5.46
N HIS A 69 -4.36 -5.80 4.36
CA HIS A 69 -5.79 -6.03 4.10
C HIS A 69 -5.97 -7.37 3.38
N SER A 70 -6.13 -8.47 4.12
CA SER A 70 -6.04 -9.83 3.56
C SER A 70 -7.21 -10.29 2.70
N LYS A 71 -8.33 -9.56 2.72
CA LYS A 71 -9.59 -9.96 2.05
C LYS A 71 -10.06 -9.00 0.95
N VAL A 72 -9.37 -7.87 0.78
CA VAL A 72 -9.79 -6.80 -0.13
C VAL A 72 -8.55 -6.11 -0.69
N THR A 73 -8.72 -5.37 -1.78
CA THR A 73 -7.72 -4.45 -2.31
C THR A 73 -7.79 -3.08 -1.63
N GLN A 74 -6.67 -2.39 -1.59
CA GLN A 74 -6.60 -0.96 -1.26
C GLN A 74 -5.94 -0.21 -2.42
N CYS A 75 -6.57 0.89 -2.86
CA CYS A 75 -6.01 1.80 -3.84
C CYS A 75 -5.62 3.11 -3.15
N LEU A 76 -4.41 3.60 -3.40
CA LEU A 76 -3.88 4.85 -2.86
C LEU A 76 -3.39 5.73 -4.01
N GLY A 77 -3.67 7.02 -3.94
CA GLY A 77 -3.20 7.99 -4.92
C GLY A 77 -3.08 9.38 -4.30
N SER A 78 -2.14 10.17 -4.80
CA SER A 78 -2.02 11.59 -4.45
C SER A 78 -3.07 12.39 -5.21
N ILE A 79 -3.92 13.12 -4.49
CA ILE A 79 -4.99 13.94 -5.09
C ILE A 79 -4.40 15.07 -5.95
N GLY A 80 -3.28 15.66 -5.53
CA GLY A 80 -2.60 16.74 -6.26
C GLY A 80 -1.64 16.25 -7.35
N GLY A 81 -1.45 14.94 -7.50
CA GLY A 81 -0.41 14.37 -8.36
C GLY A 81 1.01 14.54 -7.80
N ASP A 82 1.15 14.97 -6.55
CA ASP A 82 2.45 15.11 -5.89
C ASP A 82 3.16 13.77 -5.74
N VAL A 83 4.49 13.81 -5.80
CA VAL A 83 5.34 12.66 -5.50
C VAL A 83 5.19 12.28 -4.02
N TRP A 84 4.97 11.01 -3.77
CA TRP A 84 4.83 10.45 -2.42
C TRP A 84 5.55 9.11 -2.33
N TYR A 85 5.84 8.68 -1.09
CA TYR A 85 6.55 7.44 -0.82
C TYR A 85 5.62 6.41 -0.19
N LEU A 86 5.77 5.15 -0.61
CA LEU A 86 5.06 4.02 -0.05
C LEU A 86 6.05 2.93 0.36
N GLY A 87 5.99 2.52 1.62
CA GLY A 87 6.68 1.32 2.10
C GLY A 87 5.78 0.10 1.89
N VAL A 88 6.28 -0.92 1.19
CA VAL A 88 5.56 -2.19 0.96
C VAL A 88 6.43 -3.38 1.36
N ALA A 89 5.77 -4.48 1.67
CA ALA A 89 6.40 -5.79 1.83
C ALA A 89 5.57 -6.84 1.09
N LYS A 90 6.18 -7.97 0.74
CA LYS A 90 5.45 -9.10 0.16
C LYS A 90 4.39 -9.54 1.16
N ARG A 91 3.23 -9.99 0.66
CA ARG A 91 2.20 -10.59 1.51
C ARG A 91 2.82 -11.68 2.39
N SER A 92 2.78 -11.50 3.70
CA SER A 92 2.98 -12.62 4.61
C SER A 92 1.72 -13.48 4.55
N VAL A 93 1.87 -14.80 4.45
CA VAL A 93 0.76 -15.71 4.77
C VAL A 93 0.55 -15.58 6.26
N VAL A 94 -0.31 -14.66 6.67
CA VAL A 94 -0.77 -14.58 8.05
C VAL A 94 -1.84 -15.66 8.17
N ASP A 95 -1.52 -16.75 8.87
CA ASP A 95 -2.57 -17.65 9.35
C ASP A 95 -3.55 -16.80 10.15
N PRO A 96 -4.83 -16.71 9.74
CA PRO A 96 -5.81 -15.84 10.40
C PRO A 96 -6.07 -16.23 11.86
N ASN A 97 -5.54 -17.37 12.33
CA ASN A 97 -5.62 -17.83 13.71
C ASN A 97 -4.40 -17.43 14.57
N VAL A 98 -3.40 -16.76 14.00
CA VAL A 98 -2.24 -16.27 14.76
C VAL A 98 -2.47 -14.81 15.13
N GLU A 99 -2.81 -14.57 16.40
CA GLU A 99 -2.89 -13.21 16.95
C GLU A 99 -1.53 -12.49 16.83
N ASP A 100 -1.56 -11.28 16.28
CA ASP A 100 -0.42 -10.37 16.31
C ASP A 100 -0.17 -9.92 17.76
N LYS A 101 0.77 -10.58 18.44
CA LYS A 101 1.16 -10.26 19.82
C LYS A 101 2.00 -9.00 19.95
N SER A 102 2.22 -8.23 18.89
CA SER A 102 2.91 -6.94 18.99
C SER A 102 1.95 -5.87 19.54
N GLN A 103 1.67 -5.97 20.84
CA GLN A 103 1.07 -4.89 21.62
C GLN A 103 1.98 -3.66 21.57
N ASN A 104 1.33 -2.50 21.49
CA ASN A 104 1.93 -1.17 21.49
C ASN A 104 3.08 -1.04 22.49
N VAL A 105 4.27 -0.69 21.96
CA VAL A 105 5.34 0.01 22.69
C VAL A 105 5.75 1.20 21.85
#